data_AF-A0AAV2IT07-F1
#
_entry.id   AF-A0AAV2IT07-F1
#
_cell.length_a   1.000
_cell.length_b   1.000
_cell.length_c   1.000
_cell.angle_alpha   90.00
_cell.angle_beta   90.00
_cell.angle_gamma   90.00
#
_symmetry.space_group_name_H-M   'P 1'
#
loop_
_entity.id
_entity.type
_entity.pdbx_description
1 polymer ?
#
loop_
_entity_poly.entity_id
_entity_poly.type
_entity_poly.pdbx_seq_one_letter_code
_entity_poly.pdbx_strand_id
1 'polypeptide(L)'
;KPFALFGHSLGAVIAFETARYLKKNAGFSPVHLFVSGRAAPQTPDIREKTYHLPDDDFIESLKRMGGTPDQLFENKELMEFILPALRADFQMVETYRFEPDELLEYPITAFGGLSDHLVSRENLCAWEALTNDKFTAHFLAGDHFFV
;
A
#
# COMPACT_ATOMS: atom_id res chain seq x y z
N LYS A 1 20.60 -11.05 -12.21
CA LYS A 1 21.00 -9.63 -11.96
C LYS A 1 20.33 -9.18 -10.67
N PRO A 2 20.93 -8.31 -9.84
CA PRO A 2 20.26 -7.75 -8.68
C PRO A 2 19.07 -6.89 -9.10
N PHE A 3 18.01 -6.86 -8.29
CA PHE A 3 16.81 -6.06 -8.49
C PHE A 3 16.23 -5.62 -7.14
N ALA A 4 15.47 -4.54 -7.13
CA ALA A 4 14.73 -4.07 -5.96
C ALA A 4 13.24 -3.97 -6.31
N LEU A 5 12.38 -3.95 -5.29
CA LEU A 5 10.94 -3.75 -5.45
C LEU A 5 10.54 -2.45 -4.77
N PHE A 6 9.67 -1.69 -5.42
CA PHE A 6 9.03 -0.51 -4.86
C PHE A 6 7.52 -0.66 -4.98
N GLY A 7 6.81 -0.23 -3.95
CA GLY A 7 5.35 -0.20 -3.96
C GLY A 7 4.79 0.93 -3.10
N HIS A 8 3.79 1.62 -3.61
CA HIS A 8 3.02 2.63 -2.90
C HIS A 8 1.60 2.15 -2.61
N SER A 9 1.10 2.39 -1.40
CA SER A 9 -0.24 1.98 -0.95
C SER A 9 -0.50 0.48 -1.19
N LEU A 10 -1.48 0.09 -2.01
CA LEU A 10 -1.67 -1.32 -2.43
C LEU A 10 -0.40 -1.93 -3.03
N GLY A 11 0.34 -1.17 -3.82
CA GLY A 11 1.60 -1.60 -4.42
C GLY A 11 2.63 -2.04 -3.37
N ALA A 12 2.64 -1.47 -2.16
CA ALA A 12 3.54 -1.88 -1.09
C ALA A 12 3.25 -3.32 -0.62
N VAL A 13 1.96 -3.68 -0.51
CA VAL A 13 1.53 -5.04 -0.18
C VAL A 13 1.88 -6.01 -1.32
N ILE A 14 1.64 -5.61 -2.57
CA ILE A 14 2.00 -6.42 -3.75
C ILE A 14 3.51 -6.65 -3.81
N ALA A 15 4.32 -5.61 -3.60
CA ALA A 15 5.78 -5.71 -3.60
C ALA A 15 6.27 -6.67 -2.50
N PHE A 16 5.73 -6.56 -1.30
CA PHE A 16 6.04 -7.45 -0.18
C PHE A 16 5.69 -8.91 -0.48
N GLU A 17 4.46 -9.18 -0.92
CA GLU A 17 4.03 -10.55 -1.23
C GLU A 17 4.75 -11.13 -2.45
N THR A 18 5.06 -10.30 -3.44
CA THR A 18 5.91 -10.70 -4.57
C THR A 18 7.29 -11.12 -4.09
N ALA A 19 7.89 -10.36 -3.16
CA ALA A 19 9.21 -10.67 -2.63
C ALA A 19 9.22 -12.00 -1.85
N ARG A 20 8.19 -12.24 -1.01
CA ARG A 20 7.98 -13.52 -0.32
C ARG A 20 7.77 -14.67 -1.31
N TYR A 21 6.92 -14.46 -2.31
CA TYR A 21 6.63 -15.46 -3.34
C TYR A 21 7.88 -15.87 -4.12
N LEU A 22 8.70 -14.91 -4.57
CA LEU A 22 9.93 -15.17 -5.31
C LEU A 22 10.95 -15.94 -4.46
N LYS A 23 11.11 -15.58 -3.19
CA LYS A 23 11.99 -16.31 -2.28
C LYS A 23 11.54 -17.77 -2.13
N LYS A 24 10.25 -17.99 -1.87
CA LYS A 24 9.67 -19.31 -1.62
C LYS A 24 9.65 -20.22 -2.85
N ASN A 25 9.30 -19.68 -4.03
CA ASN A 25 9.04 -20.48 -5.23
C ASN A 25 10.16 -20.46 -6.27
N ALA A 26 10.99 -19.41 -6.28
CA ALA A 26 12.05 -19.23 -7.27
C ALA A 26 13.46 -19.18 -6.66
N GLY A 27 13.57 -19.13 -5.34
CA GLY A 27 14.85 -19.21 -4.61
C GLY A 27 15.70 -17.94 -4.68
N PHE A 28 15.17 -16.81 -5.15
CA PHE A 28 15.88 -15.54 -5.18
C PHE A 28 15.07 -14.41 -4.55
N SER A 29 15.80 -13.43 -4.00
CA SER A 29 15.24 -12.28 -3.28
C SER A 29 15.63 -10.97 -3.98
N PRO A 30 14.83 -9.89 -3.81
CA PRO A 30 15.32 -8.55 -4.11
C PRO A 30 16.50 -8.20 -3.20
N VAL A 31 17.32 -7.25 -3.62
CA VAL A 31 18.39 -6.68 -2.78
C VAL A 31 17.86 -5.62 -1.82
N HIS A 32 16.64 -5.12 -2.04
CA HIS A 32 16.00 -4.09 -1.22
C HIS A 32 14.48 -4.08 -1.48
N LEU A 33 13.69 -3.85 -0.43
CA LEU A 33 12.26 -3.59 -0.53
C LEU A 33 11.95 -2.15 -0.10
N PHE A 34 11.39 -1.36 -1.01
CA PHE A 34 10.91 -0.02 -0.74
C PHE A 34 9.38 -0.03 -0.62
N VAL A 35 8.86 0.45 0.50
CA VAL A 35 7.43 0.54 0.78
C VAL A 35 7.04 1.98 1.04
N SER A 36 5.89 2.41 0.55
CA SER A 36 5.47 3.80 0.63
C SER A 36 3.98 3.91 0.92
N GLY A 37 3.59 4.82 1.82
CA GLY A 37 2.18 5.13 2.08
C GLY A 37 1.35 3.91 2.47
N ARG A 38 1.90 2.95 3.22
CA ARG A 38 1.14 1.77 3.65
C ARG A 38 1.59 1.29 5.02
N ALA A 39 0.60 1.02 5.88
CA ALA A 39 0.81 0.34 7.14
C ALA A 39 1.41 -1.06 6.93
N ALA A 40 2.22 -1.53 7.88
CA ALA A 40 2.83 -2.84 7.77
C ALA A 40 1.77 -3.97 7.78
N PRO A 41 1.90 -5.02 6.94
CA PRO A 41 0.93 -6.10 6.78
C PRO A 41 0.36 -6.71 8.06
N GLN A 42 1.18 -6.84 9.11
CA GLN A 42 0.79 -7.42 10.40
C GLN A 42 0.01 -6.46 11.31
N THR A 43 -0.09 -5.19 10.95
CA THR A 43 -0.88 -4.21 11.71
C THR A 43 -2.37 -4.36 11.36
N PRO A 44 -3.29 -4.35 12.35
CA PRO A 44 -4.71 -4.42 12.06
C PRO A 44 -5.20 -3.21 11.26
N ASP A 45 -5.88 -3.45 10.14
CA ASP A 45 -6.59 -2.40 9.42
C ASP A 45 -7.96 -2.16 10.10
N ILE A 46 -8.01 -1.10 10.92
CA ILE A 46 -9.22 -0.73 11.68
C ILE A 46 -10.15 0.22 10.91
N ARG A 47 -9.81 0.56 9.66
CA ARG A 47 -10.63 1.45 8.84
C ARG A 47 -11.90 0.75 8.37
N GLU A 48 -12.94 1.54 8.17
CA GLU A 48 -14.14 1.06 7.51
C GLU A 48 -13.81 0.68 6.06
N LYS A 49 -14.29 -0.50 5.64
CA LYS A 49 -14.07 -1.00 4.28
C LYS A 49 -15.02 -0.27 3.35
N THR A 50 -14.53 0.22 2.23
CA THR A 50 -15.30 1.01 1.28
C THR A 50 -15.63 0.25 -0.01
N TYR A 51 -14.92 -0.85 -0.30
CA TYR A 51 -15.08 -1.59 -1.57
C TYR A 51 -16.50 -2.14 -1.82
N HIS A 52 -17.31 -2.27 -0.77
CA HIS A 52 -18.66 -2.84 -0.83
C HIS A 52 -19.76 -1.77 -0.83
N LEU A 53 -19.40 -0.49 -0.68
CA LEU A 53 -20.36 0.60 -0.67
C LEU A 53 -21.01 0.79 -2.05
N PRO A 54 -22.24 1.33 -2.11
CA PRO A 54 -22.82 1.83 -3.36
C PRO A 54 -21.87 2.78 -4.09
N ASP A 55 -22.02 2.90 -5.41
CA ASP A 55 -21.09 3.67 -6.26
C ASP A 55 -20.92 5.12 -5.78
N ASP A 56 -22.01 5.82 -5.45
CA ASP A 56 -21.95 7.20 -4.97
C ASP A 56 -21.15 7.31 -3.65
N ASP A 57 -21.37 6.40 -2.69
CA ASP A 57 -20.66 6.39 -1.40
C ASP A 57 -19.18 5.99 -1.54
N PHE A 58 -18.88 5.09 -2.47
CA PHE A 58 -17.50 4.72 -2.80
C PHE A 58 -16.77 5.91 -3.47
N ILE A 59 -17.43 6.61 -4.39
CA ILE A 59 -16.89 7.83 -5.03
C ILE A 59 -16.61 8.92 -3.97
N GLU A 60 -17.51 9.14 -3.02
CA GLU A 60 -17.26 10.08 -1.92
C GLU A 60 -16.08 9.65 -1.04
N SER A 61 -15.87 8.34 -0.87
CA SER A 61 -14.69 7.81 -0.18
C SER A 61 -13.40 8.07 -0.96
N LEU A 62 -13.41 7.91 -2.30
CA LEU A 62 -12.28 8.26 -3.16
C LEU A 62 -11.94 9.75 -3.09
N LYS A 63 -12.95 10.63 -3.10
CA LYS A 63 -12.75 12.09 -2.95
C LYS A 63 -12.09 12.44 -1.62
N ARG A 64 -12.55 11.83 -0.51
CA ARG A 64 -11.95 12.03 0.82
C ARG A 64 -10.53 11.51 0.92
N MET A 65 -10.22 10.40 0.23
CA MET A 65 -8.88 9.83 0.22
C MET A 65 -7.88 10.74 -0.49
N GLY A 66 -8.33 11.45 -1.54
CA GLY A 66 -7.47 12.22 -2.42
C GLY A 66 -6.82 11.34 -3.50
N GLY A 67 -5.94 11.94 -4.30
CA GLY A 67 -5.13 11.27 -5.33
C GLY A 67 -5.87 10.86 -6.61
N THR A 68 -7.20 10.91 -6.63
CA THR A 68 -7.97 10.89 -7.86
C THR A 68 -8.12 12.33 -8.37
N PRO A 69 -7.70 12.65 -9.61
CA PRO A 69 -7.81 14.01 -10.15
C PRO A 69 -9.27 14.50 -10.19
N ASP A 70 -9.51 15.77 -9.81
CA ASP A 70 -10.86 16.36 -9.80
C ASP A 70 -11.60 16.22 -11.13
N GLN A 71 -10.86 16.36 -12.24
CA GLN A 71 -11.34 16.19 -13.61
C GLN A 71 -12.00 14.83 -13.86
N LEU A 72 -11.62 13.80 -13.11
CA LEU A 72 -12.16 12.46 -13.21
C LEU A 72 -13.56 12.39 -12.60
N PHE A 73 -13.81 13.13 -11.52
CA PHE A 73 -15.13 13.24 -10.90
C PHE A 73 -16.09 14.10 -11.73
N GLU A 74 -15.56 15.02 -12.55
CA GLU A 74 -16.36 15.84 -13.47
C GLU A 74 -16.81 15.09 -14.73
N ASN A 75 -16.14 13.98 -15.08
CA ASN A 75 -16.47 13.15 -16.24
C ASN A 75 -17.11 11.82 -15.82
N LYS A 76 -18.45 11.79 -15.84
CA LYS A 76 -19.23 10.62 -15.43
C LYS A 76 -18.92 9.35 -16.24
N GLU A 77 -18.79 9.46 -17.57
CA GLU A 77 -18.50 8.28 -18.42
C GLU A 77 -17.12 7.69 -18.10
N LEU A 78 -16.13 8.55 -17.89
CA LEU A 78 -14.78 8.10 -17.53
C LEU A 78 -14.75 7.51 -16.11
N MET A 79 -15.47 8.11 -15.16
CA MET A 79 -15.61 7.56 -13.81
C MET A 79 -16.26 6.17 -13.85
N GLU A 80 -17.39 6.00 -14.55
CA GLU A 80 -18.06 4.71 -14.73
C GLU A 80 -17.14 3.66 -15.35
N PHE A 81 -16.26 4.05 -16.26
CA PHE A 81 -15.29 3.15 -16.90
C PHE A 81 -14.20 2.65 -15.92
N ILE A 82 -13.66 3.52 -15.05
CA ILE A 82 -12.56 3.16 -14.15
C ILE A 82 -13.02 2.60 -12.80
N LEU A 83 -14.26 2.90 -12.39
CA LEU A 83 -14.78 2.56 -11.06
C LEU A 83 -14.63 1.07 -10.72
N PRO A 84 -14.88 0.12 -11.66
CA PRO A 84 -14.68 -1.30 -11.37
C PRO A 84 -13.24 -1.66 -11.01
N ALA A 85 -12.25 -1.04 -11.67
CA ALA A 85 -10.84 -1.29 -11.40
C ALA A 85 -10.42 -0.71 -10.05
N LEU A 86 -10.81 0.54 -9.75
CA LEU A 86 -10.57 1.14 -8.45
C LEU A 86 -11.21 0.33 -7.32
N ARG A 87 -12.45 -0.14 -7.51
CA ARG A 87 -13.14 -0.97 -6.53
C ARG A 87 -12.42 -2.31 -6.32
N ALA A 88 -11.89 -2.93 -7.38
CA ALA A 88 -11.12 -4.15 -7.26
C ALA A 88 -9.82 -3.95 -6.46
N ASP A 89 -9.10 -2.85 -6.68
CA ASP A 89 -7.89 -2.51 -5.93
C ASP A 89 -8.18 -2.31 -4.44
N PHE A 90 -9.27 -1.59 -4.13
CA PHE A 90 -9.72 -1.42 -2.74
C PHE A 90 -10.15 -2.75 -2.13
N GLN A 91 -10.89 -3.58 -2.87
CA GLN A 91 -11.25 -4.91 -2.40
C GLN A 91 -10.02 -5.74 -2.06
N MET A 92 -9.00 -5.74 -2.93
CA MET A 92 -7.74 -6.46 -2.66
C MET A 92 -7.11 -5.99 -1.35
N VAL A 93 -6.98 -4.68 -1.15
CA VAL A 93 -6.27 -4.14 0.00
C VAL A 93 -7.06 -4.24 1.31
N GLU A 94 -8.39 -4.10 1.26
CA GLU A 94 -9.28 -4.13 2.43
C GLU A 94 -9.68 -5.56 2.84
N THR A 95 -9.48 -6.54 1.96
CA THR A 95 -9.70 -7.97 2.26
C THR A 95 -8.43 -8.78 2.43
N TYR A 96 -7.25 -8.18 2.17
CA TYR A 96 -5.96 -8.79 2.43
C TYR A 96 -5.85 -9.24 3.90
N ARG A 97 -5.37 -10.46 4.10
CA ARG A 97 -5.09 -11.04 5.41
C ARG A 97 -3.63 -11.44 5.44
N PHE A 98 -2.88 -10.81 6.33
CA PHE A 98 -1.49 -11.16 6.55
C PHE A 98 -1.39 -12.55 7.20
N GLU A 99 -0.60 -13.41 6.58
CA GLU A 99 -0.19 -14.70 7.13
C GLU A 99 1.29 -14.63 7.53
N PRO A 100 1.62 -14.79 8.83
CA PRO A 100 2.99 -14.80 9.31
C PRO A 100 3.85 -15.86 8.64
N ASP A 101 5.13 -15.55 8.44
CA ASP A 101 6.13 -16.38 7.74
C ASP A 101 7.53 -15.92 8.13
N GLU A 102 8.57 -16.50 7.53
CA GLU A 102 9.96 -16.12 7.76
C GLU A 102 10.19 -14.62 7.51
N LEU A 103 10.99 -14.00 8.38
CA LEU A 103 11.40 -12.61 8.24
C LEU A 103 12.26 -12.41 6.98
N LEU A 104 12.19 -11.22 6.41
CA LEU A 104 12.97 -10.87 5.23
C LEU A 104 14.46 -10.67 5.60
N GLU A 105 15.35 -11.21 4.77
CA GLU A 105 16.81 -11.16 4.95
C GLU A 105 17.47 -10.08 4.05
N TYR A 106 16.75 -8.98 3.81
CA TYR A 106 17.20 -7.85 3.00
C TYR A 106 16.54 -6.56 3.50
N PRO A 107 17.18 -5.40 3.31
CA PRO A 107 16.75 -4.16 3.92
C PRO A 107 15.38 -3.68 3.43
N ILE A 108 14.66 -3.02 4.34
CA ILE A 108 13.39 -2.35 4.06
C ILE A 108 13.58 -0.84 4.25
N THR A 109 13.11 -0.06 3.28
CA THR A 109 12.97 1.39 3.45
C THR A 109 11.51 1.81 3.28
N ALA A 110 10.96 2.42 4.32
CA ALA A 110 9.60 2.91 4.34
C ALA A 110 9.53 4.43 4.13
N PHE A 111 8.55 4.87 3.34
CA PHE A 111 8.24 6.28 3.13
C PHE A 111 6.82 6.60 3.59
N GLY A 112 6.63 7.72 4.28
CA GLY A 112 5.31 8.21 4.70
C GLY A 112 5.15 9.71 4.49
N GLY A 113 3.92 10.15 4.26
CA GLY A 113 3.57 11.57 4.20
C GLY A 113 3.40 12.15 5.60
N LEU A 114 3.88 13.37 5.83
CA LEU A 114 3.69 14.11 7.09
C LEU A 114 2.22 14.51 7.33
N SER A 115 1.42 14.57 6.26
CA SER A 115 -0.01 14.87 6.29
C SER A 115 -0.86 13.67 5.85
N ASP A 116 -0.29 12.47 5.80
CA ASP A 116 -1.03 11.24 5.49
C ASP A 116 -1.93 10.87 6.67
N HIS A 117 -3.24 10.94 6.47
CA HIS A 117 -4.25 10.57 7.47
C HIS A 117 -4.62 9.07 7.44
N LEU A 118 -4.17 8.34 6.43
CA LEU A 118 -4.47 6.91 6.23
C LEU A 118 -3.43 6.02 6.90
N VAL A 119 -2.20 6.51 7.06
CA VAL A 119 -1.08 5.73 7.60
C VAL A 119 -0.37 6.53 8.68
N SER A 120 -0.51 6.08 9.93
CA SER A 120 0.23 6.68 11.04
C SER A 120 1.72 6.34 10.98
N ARG A 121 2.53 7.16 11.64
CA ARG A 121 3.97 6.91 11.83
C ARG A 121 4.23 5.54 12.46
N GLU A 122 3.46 5.17 13.47
CA GLU A 122 3.59 3.90 14.18
C GLU A 122 3.32 2.72 13.25
N ASN A 123 2.23 2.79 12.48
CA ASN A 123 1.86 1.75 11.53
C ASN A 123 2.86 1.61 10.37
N LEU A 124 3.49 2.72 9.95
CA LEU A 124 4.57 2.69 8.98
C LEU A 124 5.87 2.12 9.57
N CYS A 125 6.24 2.51 10.79
CA CYS A 125 7.44 2.00 11.45
C CYS A 125 7.35 0.51 11.79
N ALA A 126 6.14 -0.05 11.91
CA ALA A 126 5.93 -1.48 12.14
C ALA A 126 6.53 -2.38 11.04
N TRP A 127 6.87 -1.84 9.86
CA TRP A 127 7.59 -2.60 8.83
C TRP A 127 8.96 -3.11 9.30
N GLU A 128 9.57 -2.49 10.31
CA GLU A 128 10.80 -2.95 10.95
C GLU A 128 10.72 -4.41 11.41
N ALA A 129 9.56 -4.83 11.93
CA ALA A 129 9.35 -6.18 12.45
C ALA A 129 9.25 -7.27 11.37
N LEU A 130 9.34 -6.91 10.08
CA LEU A 130 9.26 -7.85 8.96
C LEU A 130 10.62 -8.19 8.34
N THR A 131 11.73 -7.65 8.86
CA THR A 131 13.08 -7.97 8.38
C THR A 131 14.05 -8.21 9.54
N ASN A 132 15.02 -9.11 9.32
CA ASN A 132 16.20 -9.27 10.18
C ASN A 132 17.37 -8.35 9.77
N ASP A 133 17.22 -7.60 8.67
CA ASP A 133 18.22 -6.66 8.16
C ASP A 133 17.81 -5.21 8.51
N LYS A 134 18.52 -4.24 7.95
CA LYS A 134 18.32 -2.82 8.23
C LYS A 134 16.93 -2.34 7.80
N PHE A 135 16.23 -1.73 8.74
CA PHE A 135 15.06 -0.89 8.49
C PHE A 135 15.43 0.60 8.46
N THR A 136 14.75 1.39 7.64
CA THR A 136 14.84 2.86 7.65
C THR A 136 13.49 3.47 7.27
N ALA A 137 13.05 4.52 7.97
CA ALA A 137 11.84 5.25 7.66
C ALA A 137 12.14 6.72 7.31
N HIS A 138 11.52 7.22 6.24
CA HIS A 138 11.59 8.61 5.81
C HIS A 138 10.19 9.22 5.78
N PHE A 139 10.06 10.46 6.28
CA PHE A 139 8.81 11.19 6.28
C PHE A 139 8.94 12.44 5.40
N LEU A 140 8.09 12.54 4.39
CA LEU A 140 8.13 13.57 3.36
C LEU A 140 6.95 14.53 3.52
N ALA A 141 7.12 15.78 3.07
CA ALA A 141 6.00 16.72 3.03
C ALA A 141 4.96 16.24 1.99
N GLY A 142 3.69 16.18 2.39
CA GLY A 142 2.59 15.70 1.55
C GLY A 142 1.60 14.83 2.32
N ASP A 143 0.44 14.60 1.70
CA ASP A 143 -0.62 13.71 2.19
C ASP A 143 -0.32 12.24 1.83
N HIS A 144 -1.32 11.40 1.59
CA HIS A 144 -1.10 10.02 1.15
C HIS A 144 -0.37 9.93 -0.20
N PHE A 145 -0.53 10.91 -1.08
CA PHE A 145 0.00 10.91 -2.45
C PHE A 145 1.26 11.79 -2.56
N PHE A 146 2.11 11.77 -1.53
CA PHE A 146 3.36 12.55 -1.44
C PHE A 146 4.46 12.14 -2.43
N VAL A 147 4.28 11.03 -3.15
CA VAL A 147 5.27 10.41 -4.06
C VAL A 147 5.25 10.98 -5.46
#